data_AF-A0A950PQH8-F1
#
_entry.id   AF-A0A950PQH8-F1
#
_cell.length_a   1.000
_cell.length_b   1.000
_cell.length_c   1.000
_cell.angle_alpha   90.00
_cell.angle_beta   90.00
_cell.angle_gamma   90.00
#
_symmetry.space_group_name_H-M   'P 1'
#
loop_
_entity.id
_entity.type
_entity.pdbx_description
1 polymer ?
#
loop_
_entity_poly.entity_id
_entity_poly.type
_entity_poly.pdbx_seq_one_letter_code
_entity_poly.pdbx_strand_id
1 'polypeptide(L)'
;MTPKVAEVGEGAKRFPVVATVNGYTWRTSVARMGGEFLVGLNREVREEAGVGAGAEVDVVLALDTKPREAEVPEDLAAAHAAEPKVKAKFDAIAFTHRKEYARWLAEAKRDETRQRRIAQAIEMIKAGKTRS
;
A
#
# COMPACT_ATOMS: atom_id res chain seq x y z
N MET A 1 4.49 -29.78 -7.21
CA MET A 1 3.28 -29.60 -6.37
C MET A 1 3.03 -28.10 -6.29
N THR A 2 2.06 -27.58 -7.03
CA THR A 2 1.73 -26.15 -7.01
C THR A 2 1.02 -25.86 -5.68
N PRO A 3 1.52 -24.95 -4.83
CA PRO A 3 0.90 -24.66 -3.54
C PRO A 3 -0.51 -24.11 -3.75
N LYS A 4 -1.44 -24.50 -2.88
CA LYS A 4 -2.80 -23.94 -2.91
C LYS A 4 -2.73 -22.48 -2.47
N VAL A 5 -3.55 -21.62 -3.08
CA VAL A 5 -3.60 -20.18 -2.76
C VAL A 5 -3.78 -19.91 -1.25
N ALA A 6 -4.51 -20.77 -0.54
CA ALA A 6 -4.69 -20.66 0.91
C ALA A 6 -3.38 -20.85 1.72
N GLU A 7 -2.47 -21.70 1.23
CA GLU A 7 -1.16 -21.95 1.86
C GLU A 7 -0.23 -20.77 1.66
N VAL A 8 -0.28 -20.13 0.48
CA VAL A 8 0.47 -18.89 0.18
C VAL A 8 0.07 -17.76 1.14
N GLY A 9 -1.21 -17.68 1.49
CA GLY A 9 -1.75 -16.65 2.38
C GLY A 9 -1.69 -16.95 3.87
N GLU A 10 -1.07 -18.07 4.28
CA GLU A 10 -1.00 -18.50 5.68
C GLU A 10 -2.38 -18.53 6.39
N GLY A 11 -3.44 -18.85 5.64
CA GLY A 11 -4.82 -18.88 6.14
C GLY A 11 -5.52 -17.53 6.25
N ALA A 12 -4.88 -16.42 5.87
CA ALA A 12 -5.50 -15.10 5.89
C ALA A 12 -6.63 -14.95 4.85
N LYS A 13 -7.70 -14.26 5.23
CA LYS A 13 -8.81 -13.92 4.30
C LYS A 13 -8.40 -12.93 3.22
N ARG A 14 -7.35 -12.14 3.46
CA ARG A 14 -6.77 -11.19 2.52
C ARG A 14 -5.28 -11.05 2.81
N PHE A 15 -4.44 -11.17 1.78
CA PHE A 15 -3.00 -11.09 1.94
C PHE A 15 -2.34 -10.48 0.69
N PRO A 16 -1.22 -9.75 0.86
CA PRO A 16 -0.50 -9.14 -0.24
C PRO A 16 0.28 -10.20 -1.02
N VAL A 17 0.30 -10.09 -2.35
CA VAL A 17 1.04 -11.00 -3.22
C VAL A 17 1.74 -10.26 -4.35
N VAL A 18 2.81 -10.86 -4.86
CA VAL A 18 3.36 -10.60 -6.18
C VAL A 18 2.72 -11.62 -7.12
N ALA A 19 1.96 -11.13 -8.09
CA ALA A 19 1.29 -11.96 -9.10
C ALA A 19 2.03 -11.84 -10.44
N THR A 20 2.17 -12.96 -11.15
CA THR A 20 2.74 -13.00 -12.50
C THR A 20 1.79 -13.72 -13.43
N VAL A 21 1.45 -13.10 -14.57
CA VAL A 21 0.66 -13.70 -15.64
C VAL A 21 1.28 -13.33 -16.99
N ASN A 22 1.44 -14.31 -17.88
CA ASN A 22 2.08 -14.11 -19.21
C ASN A 22 3.42 -13.33 -19.16
N GLY A 23 4.21 -13.50 -18.09
CA GLY A 23 5.47 -12.78 -17.87
C GLY A 23 5.34 -11.37 -17.28
N TYR A 24 4.13 -10.80 -17.23
CA TYR A 24 3.89 -9.52 -16.58
C TYR A 24 3.71 -9.69 -15.06
N THR A 25 4.48 -8.95 -14.27
CA THR A 25 4.53 -9.07 -12.81
C THR A 25 4.03 -7.80 -12.12
N TRP A 26 3.13 -7.92 -11.16
CA TRP A 26 2.64 -6.78 -10.37
C TRP A 26 2.37 -7.13 -8.90
N ARG A 27 2.38 -6.11 -8.03
CA ARG A 27 2.02 -6.24 -6.62
C ARG A 27 0.52 -6.01 -6.44
N THR A 28 -0.18 -6.94 -5.80
CA THR A 28 -1.62 -6.87 -5.55
C THR A 28 -1.98 -7.54 -4.21
N SER A 29 -3.25 -7.85 -4.00
CA SER A 29 -3.71 -8.65 -2.88
C SER A 29 -4.70 -9.69 -3.35
N VAL A 30 -4.60 -10.90 -2.80
CA VAL A 30 -5.64 -11.90 -2.91
C VAL A 30 -6.67 -11.61 -1.82
N ALA A 31 -7.96 -11.71 -2.15
CA ALA A 31 -9.04 -11.62 -1.19
C ALA A 31 -9.99 -12.82 -1.33
N ARG A 32 -10.46 -13.33 -0.19
CA ARG A 32 -11.46 -14.40 -0.17
C ARG A 32 -12.87 -13.78 -0.18
N MET A 33 -13.64 -14.02 -1.24
CA MET A 33 -15.04 -13.59 -1.36
C MET A 33 -15.90 -14.78 -1.82
N GLY A 34 -17.07 -14.98 -1.20
CA GLY A 34 -17.97 -16.09 -1.57
C GLY A 34 -17.40 -17.49 -1.35
N GLY A 35 -16.31 -17.64 -0.58
CA GLY A 35 -15.61 -18.92 -0.37
C GLY A 35 -14.39 -19.11 -1.27
N GLU A 36 -14.27 -18.33 -2.34
CA GLU A 36 -13.20 -18.40 -3.34
C GLU A 36 -12.15 -17.32 -3.13
N PHE A 37 -10.91 -17.60 -3.55
CA PHE A 37 -9.83 -16.62 -3.55
C PHE A 37 -9.77 -15.92 -4.91
N LEU A 38 -9.82 -14.59 -4.88
CA LEU A 38 -9.84 -13.75 -6.06
C LEU A 38 -8.61 -12.86 -6.11
N VAL A 39 -8.04 -12.74 -7.31
CA VAL A 39 -6.95 -11.81 -7.62
C VAL A 39 -7.46 -10.82 -8.67
N GLY A 40 -7.38 -9.54 -8.34
CA GLY A 40 -7.83 -8.48 -9.24
C GLY A 40 -6.81 -8.21 -10.35
N LEU A 41 -7.28 -8.25 -11.60
CA LEU A 41 -6.58 -7.76 -12.78
C LEU A 41 -7.21 -6.41 -13.17
N ASN A 42 -6.52 -5.31 -12.91
CA ASN A 42 -7.00 -3.99 -13.33
C ASN A 42 -6.84 -3.82 -14.86
N ARG A 43 -7.30 -2.69 -15.41
CA ARG A 43 -7.23 -2.45 -16.87
C ARG A 43 -5.80 -2.53 -17.41
N GLU A 44 -4.87 -1.81 -16.78
CA GLU A 44 -3.45 -1.76 -17.17
C GLU A 44 -2.81 -3.15 -17.15
N VAL A 45 -3.00 -3.92 -16.09
CA VAL A 45 -2.48 -5.29 -15.97
C VAL A 45 -3.04 -6.19 -17.08
N ARG A 46 -4.34 -6.06 -17.43
CA ARG A 46 -4.94 -6.86 -18.51
C ARG A 46 -4.35 -6.51 -19.87
N GLU A 47 -4.14 -5.22 -20.13
CA GLU A 47 -3.57 -4.73 -21.39
C GLU A 47 -2.11 -5.23 -21.53
N GLU A 48 -1.27 -5.03 -20.52
CA GLU A 48 0.15 -5.44 -20.54
C GLU A 48 0.35 -6.96 -20.56
N ALA A 49 -0.48 -7.70 -19.83
CA ALA A 49 -0.40 -9.16 -19.81
C ALA A 49 -1.14 -9.82 -20.99
N GLY A 50 -1.79 -9.05 -21.87
CA GLY A 50 -2.54 -9.59 -23.02
C GLY A 50 -3.74 -10.45 -22.62
N VAL A 51 -4.39 -10.15 -21.48
CA VAL A 51 -5.49 -10.97 -20.93
C VAL A 51 -6.85 -10.35 -21.29
N GLY A 52 -7.58 -11.03 -22.18
CA GLY A 52 -8.94 -10.67 -22.56
C GLY A 52 -9.98 -11.05 -21.50
N ALA A 53 -11.18 -10.45 -21.60
CA ALA A 53 -12.31 -10.87 -20.78
C ALA A 53 -12.73 -12.32 -21.11
N GLY A 54 -12.96 -13.14 -20.09
CA GLY A 54 -13.32 -14.55 -20.25
C GLY A 54 -12.16 -15.49 -20.54
N ALA A 55 -10.92 -14.99 -20.60
CA ALA A 55 -9.74 -15.83 -20.76
C ALA A 55 -9.43 -16.61 -19.48
N GLU A 56 -9.08 -17.89 -19.65
CA GLU A 56 -8.44 -18.70 -18.61
C GLU A 56 -6.93 -18.48 -18.67
N VAL A 57 -6.30 -18.21 -17.53
CA VAL A 57 -4.87 -17.87 -17.45
C VAL A 57 -4.22 -18.51 -16.23
N ASP A 58 -2.98 -18.96 -16.40
CA ASP A 58 -2.14 -19.40 -15.29
C ASP A 58 -1.54 -18.18 -14.57
N VAL A 59 -1.75 -18.11 -13.25
CA VAL A 59 -1.22 -17.04 -12.40
C VAL A 59 -0.28 -17.63 -11.36
N VAL A 60 0.97 -17.15 -11.36
CA VAL A 60 1.94 -17.47 -10.31
C VAL A 60 1.79 -16.45 -9.19
N LEU A 61 1.61 -16.92 -7.95
CA LEU A 61 1.45 -16.08 -6.76
C LEU A 61 2.56 -16.36 -5.76
N ALA A 62 3.20 -15.30 -5.28
CA ALA A 62 4.13 -15.33 -4.16
C ALA A 62 3.70 -14.33 -3.09
N LEU A 63 3.83 -14.68 -1.80
CA LEU A 63 3.53 -13.77 -0.71
C LEU A 63 4.43 -12.53 -0.80
N ASP A 64 3.81 -11.35 -0.75
CA ASP A 64 4.53 -10.09 -0.82
C ASP A 64 4.87 -9.59 0.59
N THR A 65 6.08 -9.94 1.04
CA THR A 65 6.63 -9.54 2.34
C THR A 65 7.39 -8.22 2.29
N LYS A 66 7.54 -7.61 1.10
CA LYS A 66 8.32 -6.37 0.97
C LYS A 66 7.59 -5.23 1.68
N PRO A 67 8.30 -4.42 2.51
CA PRO A 67 7.70 -3.27 3.14
C PRO A 67 7.11 -2.33 2.09
N ARG A 68 5.94 -1.76 2.41
CA ARG A 68 5.36 -0.66 1.65
C ARG A 68 5.80 0.62 2.32
N GLU A 69 6.62 1.39 1.62
CA GLU A 69 7.15 2.66 2.11
C GLU A 69 6.34 3.80 1.50
N ALA A 70 5.86 4.71 2.35
CA ALA A 70 5.25 5.94 1.89
C ALA A 70 6.39 6.93 1.63
N GLU A 71 6.39 7.58 0.47
CA GLU A 71 7.32 8.69 0.20
C GLU A 71 7.03 9.81 1.18
N VAL A 72 7.90 10.00 2.18
CA VAL A 72 7.73 11.04 3.19
C VAL A 72 8.33 12.34 2.64
N PRO A 73 7.56 13.43 2.53
CA PRO A 73 8.11 14.72 2.12
C PRO A 73 9.24 15.17 3.05
N GLU A 74 10.28 15.81 2.50
CA GLU A 74 11.47 16.23 3.25
C GLU A 74 11.11 17.06 4.50
N ASP A 75 10.13 17.94 4.39
CA ASP A 75 9.70 18.79 5.50
C ASP A 75 9.07 17.98 6.66
N LEU A 76 8.36 16.88 6.35
CA LEU A 76 7.85 15.96 7.37
C LEU A 76 8.98 15.12 7.97
N ALA A 77 9.98 14.76 7.16
CA ALA A 77 11.18 14.08 7.65
C ALA A 77 11.98 14.97 8.62
N ALA A 78 12.11 16.28 8.32
CA ALA A 78 12.72 17.26 9.20
C ALA A 78 11.95 17.40 10.53
N ALA A 79 10.62 17.46 10.48
CA ALA A 79 9.78 17.47 11.67
C ALA A 79 9.94 16.19 12.51
N HIS A 80 10.04 15.02 11.87
CA HIS A 80 10.31 13.75 12.55
C HIS A 80 11.70 13.70 13.20
N ALA A 81 12.70 14.35 12.60
CA ALA A 81 14.04 14.45 13.19
C ALA A 81 14.05 15.30 14.47
N ALA A 82 13.24 16.37 14.51
CA ALA A 82 13.06 17.20 15.69
C ALA A 82 12.29 16.49 16.81
N GLU A 83 11.33 15.62 16.47
CA GLU A 83 10.52 14.87 17.44
C GLU A 83 10.51 13.35 17.17
N PRO A 84 11.53 12.60 17.66
CA PRO A 84 11.63 11.15 17.43
C PRO A 84 10.40 10.34 17.91
N LYS A 85 9.69 10.82 18.93
CA LYS A 85 8.44 10.20 19.42
C LYS A 85 7.31 10.28 18.40
N VAL A 86 7.24 11.37 17.64
CA VAL A 86 6.25 11.55 16.56
C VAL A 86 6.59 10.61 15.41
N LYS A 87 7.88 10.49 15.07
CA LYS A 87 8.35 9.53 14.06
C LYS A 87 7.93 8.10 14.40
N ALA A 88 8.19 7.65 15.63
CA ALA A 88 7.83 6.30 16.06
C ALA A 88 6.32 6.04 15.98
N LYS A 89 5.50 7.03 16.36
CA LYS A 89 4.04 6.96 16.19
C LYS A 89 3.65 6.89 14.73
N PHE A 90 4.24 7.72 13.87
CA PHE A 90 4.00 7.71 12.43
C PHE A 90 4.32 6.35 11.82
N ASP A 91 5.51 5.79 12.11
CA ASP A 91 5.97 4.50 11.59
C ASP A 91 5.05 3.33 12.02
N ALA A 92 4.43 3.43 13.20
CA ALA A 92 3.47 2.46 13.70
C ALA A 92 2.09 2.53 13.02
N ILE A 93 1.78 3.62 12.31
CA ILE A 93 0.53 3.76 11.56
C ILE A 93 0.57 2.86 10.30
N ALA A 94 -0.58 2.26 9.97
CA ALA A 94 -0.75 1.47 8.76
C ALA A 94 -0.32 2.25 7.49
N PHE A 95 0.33 1.54 6.57
CA PHE A 95 0.91 2.11 5.34
C PHE A 95 -0.05 3.04 4.59
N THR A 96 -1.33 2.66 4.44
CA THR A 96 -2.34 3.46 3.74
C THR A 96 -2.47 4.85 4.35
N HIS A 97 -2.55 4.97 5.67
CA HIS A 97 -2.67 6.27 6.33
C HIS A 97 -1.38 7.06 6.28
N ARG A 98 -0.20 6.40 6.38
CA ARG A 98 1.09 7.08 6.15
C ARG A 98 1.16 7.66 4.73
N LYS A 99 0.67 6.92 3.73
CA LYS A 99 0.57 7.37 2.33
C LYS A 99 -0.41 8.54 2.18
N GLU A 100 -1.55 8.52 2.86
CA GLU A 100 -2.49 9.65 2.84
C GLU A 100 -1.89 10.92 3.45
N TYR A 101 -1.14 10.82 4.55
CA TYR A 101 -0.40 11.96 5.09
C TYR A 101 0.63 12.52 4.09
N ALA A 102 1.45 11.63 3.52
CA ALA A 102 2.45 11.99 2.52
C ALA A 102 1.82 12.72 1.32
N ARG A 103 0.77 12.13 0.75
CA ARG A 103 0.02 12.71 -0.37
C ARG A 103 -0.57 14.07 -0.02
N TRP A 104 -1.24 14.18 1.12
CA TRP A 104 -1.87 15.43 1.57
C TRP A 104 -0.85 16.56 1.74
N LEU A 105 0.37 16.23 2.17
CA LEU A 105 1.47 17.19 2.28
C LEU A 105 2.05 17.54 0.90
N ALA A 106 2.24 16.56 0.02
CA ALA A 106 2.74 16.76 -1.34
C ALA A 106 1.80 17.62 -2.21
N GLU A 107 0.48 17.52 -1.99
CA GLU A 107 -0.51 18.34 -2.70
C GLU A 107 -0.45 19.85 -2.32
N ALA A 108 0.23 20.22 -1.23
CA ALA A 108 0.40 21.62 -0.84
C ALA A 108 1.51 22.29 -1.65
N LYS A 109 1.13 22.98 -2.72
CA LYS A 109 2.05 23.69 -3.63
C LYS A 109 2.67 24.96 -3.03
N ARG A 110 1.98 25.62 -2.08
CA ARG A 110 2.48 26.82 -1.40
C ARG A 110 3.18 26.44 -0.11
N ASP A 111 4.37 26.96 0.13
CA ASP A 111 5.18 26.62 1.31
C ASP A 111 4.48 26.94 2.62
N GLU A 112 3.79 28.08 2.73
CA GLU A 112 3.00 28.44 3.91
C GLU A 112 1.91 27.40 4.22
N THR A 113 1.22 26.93 3.18
CA THR A 113 0.19 25.88 3.33
C THR A 113 0.81 24.56 3.72
N ARG A 114 1.99 24.23 3.18
CA ARG A 114 2.72 23.01 3.51
C ARG A 114 3.15 23.02 4.97
N GLN A 115 3.77 24.09 5.44
CA GLN A 115 4.16 24.26 6.85
C GLN A 115 2.96 24.13 7.81
N ARG A 116 1.83 24.77 7.49
CA ARG A 116 0.60 24.64 8.29
C ARG A 116 0.10 23.19 8.35
N ARG A 117 0.11 22.47 7.22
CA ARG A 117 -0.30 21.07 7.19
C ARG A 117 0.66 20.16 7.93
N ILE A 118 1.97 20.45 7.95
CA ILE A 118 2.96 19.69 8.71
C ILE A 118 2.70 19.84 10.21
N ALA A 119 2.54 21.07 10.70
CA ALA A 119 2.20 21.30 12.11
C ALA A 119 0.92 20.55 12.50
N GLN A 120 -0.10 20.60 11.64
CA GLN A 120 -1.34 19.85 11.84
C GLN A 120 -1.11 18.33 11.81
N ALA A 121 -0.29 17.81 10.89
CA ALA A 121 0.03 16.40 10.79
C ALA A 121 0.70 15.89 12.07
N ILE A 122 1.69 16.62 12.60
CA ILE A 122 2.37 16.30 13.85
C ILE A 122 1.36 16.18 15.01
N GLU A 123 0.47 17.16 15.17
CA GLU A 123 -0.52 17.14 16.24
C GLU A 123 -1.52 15.98 16.08
N MET A 124 -1.94 15.67 14.84
CA MET A 124 -2.80 14.51 14.57
C MET A 124 -2.09 13.20 14.90
N ILE A 125 -0.82 13.04 14.51
CA ILE A 125 -0.01 11.84 14.79
C ILE A 125 0.19 11.70 16.31
N LYS A 126 0.49 12.79 17.02
CA LYS A 126 0.57 12.80 18.49
C LYS A 126 -0.73 12.31 19.13
N ALA A 127 -1.87 12.76 18.61
CA ALA A 127 -3.20 12.37 19.07
C ALA A 127 -3.64 10.96 18.60
N GLY A 128 -2.81 10.23 17.84
CA GLY A 128 -3.15 8.91 17.31
C GLY A 128 -4.25 8.93 16.25
N LYS A 129 -4.52 10.09 15.64
CA LYS A 129 -5.48 10.23 14.56
C LYS A 129 -4.83 9.84 13.24
N THR A 130 -5.65 9.30 12.33
CA THR A 130 -5.24 9.03 10.96
C THR A 130 -5.85 10.05 10.01
N ARG A 131 -5.23 10.22 8.84
CA ARG A 131 -5.86 10.91 7.73
C ARG A 131 -6.68 9.89 6.94
N SER A 132 -7.99 10.13 6.88
CA SER A 132 -8.93 9.53 5.92
C SER A 132 -9.32 10.54 4.87
#